data_AF-A0AA41X0U0-F1
#
_entry.id   AF-A0AA41X0U0-F1
#
_cell.length_a   1.000
_cell.length_b   1.000
_cell.length_c   1.000
_cell.angle_alpha   90.00
_cell.angle_beta   90.00
_cell.angle_gamma   90.00
#
_symmetry.space_group_name_H-M   'P 1'
#
loop_
_entity.id
_entity.type
_entity.pdbx_description
1 polymer ?
#
loop_
_entity_poly.entity_id
_entity_poly.type
_entity_poly.pdbx_seq_one_letter_code
_entity_poly.pdbx_strand_id
1 'polypeptide(L)' 'PAIKDAHDATELTCANPALRFNNVHFAYTDNRQILNGLSFDVPPGSKVAVVGESGAGKSTLMKLLFRFYEPQQ' A
#
# COMPACT_ATOMS: atom_id res chain seq x y z
N PRO A 1 4.08 8.15 -14.28
CA PRO A 1 3.51 9.47 -13.91
C PRO A 1 3.87 9.82 -12.47
N ALA A 2 4.22 11.07 -12.18
CA ALA A 2 4.35 11.50 -10.79
C ALA A 2 2.97 11.46 -10.12
N ILE A 3 2.91 10.84 -8.95
CA ILE A 3 1.71 10.83 -8.10
C ILE A 3 1.46 12.28 -7.68
N LYS A 4 0.22 12.72 -7.82
CA LYS A 4 -0.17 14.08 -7.45
C LYS A 4 -1.06 14.00 -6.22
N ASP A 5 -0.82 14.90 -5.30
CA ASP A 5 -1.74 15.10 -4.19
C ASP A 5 -3.05 15.71 -4.67
N ALA A 6 -4.10 15.49 -3.88
CA ALA A 6 -5.38 16.14 -4.11
C ALA A 6 -5.24 17.67 -3.96
N HIS A 7 -6.13 18.42 -4.62
CA HIS A 7 -6.10 19.89 -4.62
C HIS A 7 -6.20 20.53 -3.22
N ASP A 8 -6.75 19.79 -2.28
CA ASP A 8 -7.07 20.14 -0.90
C ASP A 8 -6.24 19.32 0.10
N ALA A 9 -5.18 18.66 -0.36
CA ALA A 9 -4.30 17.89 0.51
C ALA A 9 -3.65 18.79 1.57
N THR A 10 -3.76 18.38 2.83
CA THR A 10 -3.12 19.04 3.97
C THR A 10 -1.86 18.29 4.39
N GLU A 11 -0.97 18.96 5.11
CA GLU A 11 0.15 18.26 5.76
C GLU A 11 -0.36 17.17 6.71
N LEU A 12 0.29 16.00 6.64
CA LEU A 12 -0.04 14.88 7.51
C LEU A 12 0.46 15.16 8.94
N THR A 13 -0.45 15.47 9.85
CA THR A 13 -0.19 15.52 11.29
C THR A 13 -0.72 14.25 11.94
N CYS A 14 0.18 13.39 12.44
CA CYS A 14 -0.18 12.05 12.92
C CYS A 14 0.39 11.79 14.31
N ALA A 15 -0.45 11.91 15.34
CA ALA A 15 -0.04 11.69 16.74
C ALA A 15 0.06 10.19 17.11
N ASN A 16 -0.70 9.33 16.45
CA ASN A 16 -0.73 7.89 16.70
C ASN A 16 -0.79 7.12 15.37
N PRO A 17 0.33 6.98 14.67
CA PRO A 17 0.34 6.46 13.30
C PRO A 17 0.04 4.97 13.28
N ALA A 18 -1.13 4.61 12.77
CA ALA A 18 -1.49 3.25 12.39
C ALA A 18 -1.41 3.13 10.86
N LEU A 19 -1.02 1.95 10.37
CA LEU A 19 -1.04 1.65 8.95
C LEU A 19 -2.11 0.59 8.68
N ARG A 20 -2.93 0.82 7.67
CA ARG A 20 -3.97 -0.11 7.22
C ARG A 20 -3.88 -0.30 5.71
N PHE A 21 -3.82 -1.55 5.29
CA PHE A 21 -4.23 -1.95 3.95
C PHE A 21 -5.68 -2.44 4.06
N ASN A 22 -6.57 -1.91 3.22
CA ASN A 22 -7.99 -2.24 3.27
C ASN A 22 -8.48 -2.66 1.89
N ASN A 23 -8.75 -3.96 1.72
CA ASN A 23 -9.22 -4.58 0.48
C ASN A 23 -8.42 -4.13 -0.76
N VAL A 24 -7.09 -4.08 -0.66
CA VAL A 24 -6.25 -3.52 -1.72
C VAL A 24 -6.09 -4.51 -2.87
N HIS A 25 -6.52 -4.12 -4.08
CA HIS A 25 -6.16 -4.78 -5.33
C HIS A 25 -5.21 -3.92 -6.16
N PHE A 26 -4.28 -4.61 -6.83
CA PHE A 26 -3.29 -3.92 -7.66
C PHE A 26 -2.70 -4.84 -8.73
N ALA A 27 -2.50 -4.29 -9.91
CA ALA A 27 -1.85 -4.87 -11.07
C ALA A 27 -0.98 -3.81 -11.77
N TYR A 28 0.21 -4.19 -12.25
CA TYR A 28 1.00 -3.30 -13.12
C TYR A 28 0.43 -3.19 -14.53
N THR A 29 -0.29 -4.22 -14.96
CA THR A 29 -0.93 -4.37 -16.26
C THR A 29 -2.21 -5.16 -16.06
N ASP A 30 -3.25 -4.86 -16.84
CA ASP A 30 -4.60 -5.45 -16.67
C ASP A 30 -4.62 -6.99 -16.72
N ASN A 31 -3.66 -7.61 -17.40
CA ASN A 31 -3.61 -9.06 -17.59
C ASN A 31 -3.04 -9.84 -16.39
N ARG A 32 -2.54 -9.17 -15.35
CA ARG A 32 -1.93 -9.86 -14.19
C ARG A 32 -2.11 -9.10 -12.90
N GLN A 33 -3.01 -9.61 -12.07
CA GLN A 33 -3.22 -9.14 -10.71
C GLN A 33 -2.06 -9.56 -9.79
N ILE A 34 -1.55 -8.61 -9.00
CA ILE A 34 -0.43 -8.79 -8.06
C ILE A 34 -0.93 -8.85 -6.62
N LEU A 35 -1.82 -7.92 -6.22
CA LEU A 35 -2.51 -7.95 -4.94
C LEU A 35 -4.00 -8.18 -5.16
N ASN A 36 -4.61 -9.03 -4.34
CA ASN A 36 -6.01 -9.44 -4.47
C ASN A 36 -6.73 -9.33 -3.12
N GLY A 37 -7.38 -8.20 -2.89
CA GLY A 37 -8.16 -7.94 -1.68
C GLY A 37 -7.33 -7.93 -0.39
N LEU A 38 -6.08 -7.48 -0.45
CA LEU A 38 -5.18 -7.54 0.69
C LEU A 38 -5.64 -6.59 1.81
N SER A 39 -5.88 -7.15 2.99
CA SER A 39 -6.34 -6.41 4.17
C SER A 39 -5.52 -6.78 5.40
N PHE A 40 -4.92 -5.78 6.06
CA PHE A 40 -4.28 -5.96 7.36
C PHE A 40 -4.06 -4.61 8.05
N ASP A 41 -3.90 -4.68 9.38
CA ASP A 41 -3.62 -3.55 10.25
C ASP A 41 -2.22 -3.70 10.87
N VAL A 42 -1.51 -2.58 10.96
CA VAL A 42 -0.27 -2.44 11.72
C VAL A 42 -0.54 -1.36 12.79
N PRO A 43 -0.81 -1.79 14.04
CA PRO A 43 -1.05 -0.86 15.13
C PRO A 43 0.18 0.05 15.39
N PRO A 44 -0.04 1.23 15.98
CA PRO A 44 1.06 2.10 16.40
C PRO A 44 2.05 1.38 17.32
N GLY A 45 3.34 1.61 17.11
CA GLY A 45 4.41 0.99 17.90
C GLY A 45 4.65 -0.50 17.61
N SER A 46 3.88 -1.12 16.71
CA SER A 46 4.09 -2.50 16.32
C SER A 46 5.12 -2.65 15.19
N LYS A 47 5.62 -3.88 15.00
CA LYS A 47 6.50 -4.26 13.89
C LYS A 47 5.89 -5.46 13.18
N VAL A 48 5.83 -5.40 11.86
CA VAL A 48 5.32 -6.49 11.01
C VAL A 48 6.39 -6.87 9.99
N ALA A 49 6.59 -8.17 9.82
CA ALA A 49 7.44 -8.73 8.78
C ALA A 49 6.59 -9.25 7.63
N VAL A 50 6.94 -8.88 6.39
CA VAL A 50 6.27 -9.38 5.19
C VAL A 50 7.15 -10.45 4.56
N VAL A 51 6.66 -11.70 4.60
CA VAL A 51 7.38 -12.89 4.13
C VAL A 51 6.60 -13.61 3.03
N GLY A 52 7.30 -14.35 2.18
CA GLY A 52 6.71 -15.10 1.07
C GLY A 52 7.69 -15.34 -0.07
N GLU A 53 7.31 -16.20 -1.00
CA GLU A 53 8.13 -16.62 -2.13
C GLU A 53 8.50 -15.47 -3.08
N SER A 54 9.52 -15.69 -3.92
CA SER A 54 9.85 -14.74 -4.98
C SER A 54 8.64 -14.51 -5.89
N GLY A 55 8.34 -13.25 -6.23
CA GLY A 55 7.18 -12.91 -7.05
C GLY A 55 5.84 -12.78 -6.30
N ALA A 56 5.76 -13.07 -4.99
CA ALA A 56 4.53 -12.98 -4.20
C ALA A 56 4.01 -11.54 -3.92
N GLY A 57 4.53 -10.51 -4.60
CA GLY A 57 4.03 -9.12 -4.45
C GLY A 57 4.62 -8.30 -3.30
N LYS A 58 5.59 -8.81 -2.52
CA LYS A 58 6.21 -8.10 -1.38
C LYS A 58 6.78 -6.71 -1.73
N SER A 59 7.56 -6.61 -2.81
CA SER A 59 8.11 -5.32 -3.26
C SER A 59 7.03 -4.39 -3.80
N THR A 60 5.95 -4.94 -4.36
CA THR A 60 4.79 -4.16 -4.82
C THR A 60 4.04 -3.56 -3.64
N LEU A 61 3.85 -4.31 -2.56
CA LEU A 61 3.30 -3.82 -1.30
C LEU A 61 4.07 -2.59 -0.78
N MET A 62 5.41 -2.66 -0.74
CA MET A 62 6.25 -1.54 -0.30
C MET A 62 6.15 -0.33 -1.24
N LYS A 63 6.04 -0.55 -2.55
CA LYS A 63 5.85 0.53 -3.52
C LYS A 63 4.51 1.24 -3.36
N LEU A 64 3.45 0.53 -2.96
CA LEU A 64 2.16 1.14 -2.64
C LEU A 64 2.22 1.90 -1.31
N LEU A 65 2.90 1.34 -0.30
CA LEU A 65 3.09 2.01 0.99
C LEU A 65 3.79 3.36 0.85
N PHE A 66 4.84 3.43 0.02
CA PHE A 66 5.53 4.69 -0.29
C PHE A 66 4.85 5.51 -1.39
N ARG A 67 3.66 5.09 -1.80
CA ARG A 67 2.81 5.78 -2.78
C ARG A 67 3.55 6.08 -4.09
N PHE A 68 4.38 5.15 -4.56
CA PHE A 68 4.97 5.18 -5.91
C PHE A 68 3.97 4.75 -6.99
N TYR A 69 2.87 4.11 -6.57
CA TYR A 69 1.73 3.72 -7.39
C TYR A 69 0.45 3.96 -6.57
N GLU A 70 -0.66 4.23 -7.26
CA GLU A 70 -1.99 4.22 -6.64
C GLU A 70 -2.60 2.81 -6.74
N PRO A 71 -3.30 2.30 -5.72
CA PRO A 71 -4.05 1.05 -5.80
C PRO A 71 -5.25 1.18 -6.75
N GLN A 72 -5.72 0.06 -7.29
CA GLN A 72 -6.82 0.03 -8.27
C GLN A 72 -8.20 -0.15 -7.62
N GLN A 73 -8.28 0.05 -6.29
CA GLN A 73 -9.24 -0.50 -5.31
C GLN A 73 -8.78 -1.84 -4.80
#